data_AF-A0A7C1Q8R0-F1
#
_entry.id   AF-A0A7C1Q8R0-F1
#
_cell.length_a   1.000
_cell.length_b   1.000
_cell.length_c   1.000
_cell.angle_alpha   90.00
_cell.angle_beta   90.00
_cell.angle_gamma   90.00
#
_symmetry.space_group_name_H-M   'P 1'
#
loop_
_entity.id
_entity.type
_entity.pdbx_description
1 polymer ?
#
loop_
_entity_poly.entity_id
_entity_poly.type
_entity_poly.pdbx_seq_one_letter_code
_entity_poly.pdbx_strand_id
1 'polypeptide(L)'
;MVKKIAVLIRDRQGEALRMALGLILMDDIIDVYILDRKVEGTDENKTSIETMKDMEMNIYTNYPETEELQYLTSGEIAQRLLEYDMIVPY
;
A
#
# COMPACT_ATOMS: atom_id res chain seq x y z
N MET A 1 -3.17 20.42 -7.69
CA MET A 1 -2.00 20.29 -6.79
C MET A 1 -1.90 18.81 -6.51
N VAL A 2 -0.78 18.18 -6.85
CA VAL A 2 -0.56 16.74 -6.62
C VAL A 2 -0.71 16.47 -5.13
N LYS A 3 -1.56 15.51 -4.78
CA LYS A 3 -1.81 15.05 -3.42
C LYS A 3 -0.93 13.84 -3.11
N LYS A 4 -0.50 13.73 -1.86
CA LYS A 4 0.13 12.52 -1.33
C LYS A 4 -0.93 11.72 -0.58
N ILE A 5 -1.25 10.53 -1.07
CA ILE A 5 -2.32 9.66 -0.55
C ILE A 5 -1.70 8.37 -0.01
N ALA A 6 -2.01 8.05 1.26
CA ALA A 6 -1.64 6.76 1.87
C ALA A 6 -2.85 5.84 1.86
N VAL A 7 -2.68 4.61 1.36
CA VAL A 7 -3.68 3.55 1.50
C VAL A 7 -3.22 2.58 2.59
N LEU A 8 -3.98 2.51 3.69
CA LEU A 8 -3.70 1.61 4.80
C LEU A 8 -4.58 0.37 4.68
N ILE A 9 -3.96 -0.79 4.49
CA ILE A 9 -4.65 -2.05 4.23
C ILE A 9 -4.41 -2.99 5.41
N ARG A 10 -5.45 -3.22 6.22
CA ARG A 10 -5.46 -4.28 7.24
C ARG A 10 -6.36 -5.43 6.81
N ASP A 11 -7.56 -5.10 6.33
CA ASP A 11 -8.56 -6.06 5.90
C ASP A 11 -8.93 -5.87 4.41
N ARG A 12 -9.74 -6.80 3.87
CA ARG A 12 -10.22 -6.75 2.47
C ARG A 12 -9.12 -6.49 1.43
N GLN A 13 -7.96 -7.14 1.62
CA GLN A 13 -6.72 -6.82 0.89
C GLN A 13 -6.90 -6.73 -0.62
N GLY A 14 -7.59 -7.69 -1.26
CA GLY A 14 -7.79 -7.68 -2.72
C GLY A 14 -8.68 -6.56 -3.24
N GLU A 15 -9.59 -6.02 -2.43
CA GLU A 15 -10.34 -4.83 -2.80
C GLU A 15 -9.49 -3.57 -2.65
N ALA A 16 -8.79 -3.46 -1.52
CA ALA A 16 -7.95 -2.31 -1.22
C ALA A 16 -6.79 -2.16 -2.23
N LEU A 17 -6.15 -3.26 -2.63
CA LEU A 17 -5.11 -3.28 -3.66
C LEU A 17 -5.65 -2.84 -5.02
N ARG A 18 -6.81 -3.36 -5.44
CA ARG A 18 -7.45 -2.93 -6.71
C ARG A 18 -7.87 -1.46 -6.68
N MET A 19 -8.35 -0.98 -5.55
CA MET A 19 -8.70 0.44 -5.37
C MET A 19 -7.45 1.32 -5.45
N ALA A 20 -6.36 0.94 -4.77
CA ALA A 20 -5.09 1.66 -4.81
C ALA A 20 -4.51 1.74 -6.23
N LEU A 21 -4.60 0.66 -7.02
CA LEU A 21 -4.25 0.68 -8.44
C LEU A 21 -5.11 1.68 -9.24
N GLY A 22 -6.41 1.74 -8.95
CA GLY A 22 -7.33 2.69 -9.58
C GLY A 22 -6.99 4.15 -9.28
N LEU A 23 -6.47 4.45 -8.09
CA LEU A 23 -6.09 5.83 -7.70
C LEU A 23 -4.93 6.40 -8.53
N ILE A 24 -4.12 5.55 -9.16
CA ILE A 24 -2.99 6.01 -9.99
C ILE A 24 -3.48 6.89 -11.15
N LEU A 25 -4.70 6.65 -11.64
CA LEU A 25 -5.29 7.44 -12.73
C LEU A 25 -5.56 8.91 -12.36
N MET A 26 -5.41 9.29 -11.07
CA MET A 26 -5.62 10.65 -10.59
C MET A 26 -4.38 11.55 -10.71
N ASP A 27 -3.24 11.04 -11.22
CA ASP A 27 -1.95 11.76 -11.27
C ASP A 27 -1.47 12.27 -9.89
N ASP A 28 -1.87 11.56 -8.83
CA ASP A 28 -1.46 11.80 -7.44
C ASP A 28 -0.37 10.80 -6.99
N ILE A 29 0.34 11.10 -5.90
CA ILE A 29 1.33 10.18 -5.32
C ILE A 29 0.61 9.21 -4.39
N ILE A 30 0.66 7.92 -4.71
CA ILE A 30 -0.02 6.86 -3.95
C ILE A 30 1.02 5.95 -3.32
N ASP A 31 1.03 5.87 -1.99
CA ASP A 31 1.83 4.90 -1.24
C ASP A 31 0.92 3.91 -0.50
N VAL A 32 1.26 2.63 -0.58
CA VAL A 32 0.44 1.55 -0.02
C VAL A 32 1.13 0.95 1.20
N TYR A 33 0.38 0.76 2.29
CA TYR A 33 0.85 0.17 3.53
C TYR A 33 -0.01 -1.04 3.90
N ILE A 34 0.56 -2.24 3.88
CA ILE A 34 -0.12 -3.47 4.28
C ILE A 34 0.25 -3.81 5.72
N LEU A 35 -0.73 -3.78 6.61
CA LEU A 35 -0.52 -3.77 8.05
C LEU A 35 -0.84 -5.10 8.73
N ASP A 36 -0.05 -5.42 9.74
CA ASP A 36 -0.25 -6.38 10.84
C ASP A 36 -0.38 -7.87 10.46
N ARG A 37 -0.59 -8.18 9.18
CA ARG A 37 -0.73 -9.55 8.69
C ARG A 37 -0.13 -9.74 7.30
N LYS A 38 0.23 -10.98 7.00
CA LYS A 38 0.73 -11.40 5.69
C LYS A 38 -0.28 -11.05 4.59
N VAL A 39 0.24 -10.70 3.41
CA VAL A 39 -0.56 -10.63 2.18
C VAL A 39 -1.16 -12.02 1.89
N GLU A 40 -2.47 -12.07 1.68
CA GLU A 40 -3.17 -13.28 1.27
C GLU A 40 -2.65 -13.71 -0.11
N GLY A 41 -2.22 -14.98 -0.22
CA GLY A 41 -1.55 -15.51 -1.40
C GLY A 41 -2.47 -15.81 -2.60
N THR A 42 -3.54 -15.05 -2.77
CA THR A 42 -4.46 -15.16 -3.91
C THR A 42 -3.78 -14.65 -5.18
N ASP A 43 -4.18 -15.18 -6.34
CA ASP A 43 -3.62 -14.75 -7.63
C ASP A 43 -3.95 -13.27 -7.91
N GLU A 44 -5.15 -12.81 -7.53
CA GLU A 44 -5.55 -11.41 -7.67
C GLU A 44 -4.63 -10.46 -6.89
N ASN A 45 -4.25 -10.81 -5.65
CA ASN A 45 -3.37 -9.97 -4.84
C ASN A 45 -1.96 -9.94 -5.40
N LYS A 46 -1.44 -11.09 -5.86
CA LYS A 46 -0.12 -11.19 -6.49
C LYS A 46 -0.05 -10.32 -7.74
N THR A 47 -1.00 -10.49 -8.66
CA THR A 47 -1.06 -9.67 -9.88
C THR A 47 -1.19 -8.18 -9.55
N SER A 48 -1.96 -7.82 -8.52
CA SER A 48 -2.07 -6.42 -8.11
C SER A 48 -0.74 -5.86 -7.61
N ILE A 49 -0.02 -6.60 -6.76
CA ILE A 49 1.29 -6.19 -6.22
C ILE A 49 2.34 -6.12 -7.34
N GLU A 50 2.37 -7.10 -8.25
CA GLU A 50 3.26 -7.09 -9.42
C GLU A 50 2.99 -5.85 -10.29
N THR A 51 1.73 -5.56 -10.57
CA THR A 51 1.34 -4.35 -11.34
C THR A 51 1.81 -3.07 -10.63
N MET A 52 1.62 -2.96 -9.32
CA MET A 52 2.09 -1.80 -8.54
C MET A 52 3.62 -1.65 -8.60
N LYS A 53 4.37 -2.76 -8.57
CA LYS A 53 5.83 -2.75 -8.71
C LYS A 53 6.26 -2.30 -10.10
N ASP A 54 5.61 -2.80 -11.15
CA ASP A 54 5.86 -2.39 -12.54
C ASP A 54 5.59 -0.90 -12.78
N MET A 55 4.64 -0.34 -12.03
CA MET A 55 4.30 1.09 -12.03
C MET A 55 5.15 1.92 -11.06
N GLU A 56 6.20 1.33 -10.47
CA GLU A 56 7.13 1.96 -9.52
C GLU A 56 6.43 2.57 -8.28
N MET A 57 5.30 2.00 -7.87
CA MET A 57 4.62 2.43 -6.65
C MET A 57 5.36 1.97 -5.40
N ASN A 58 5.27 2.78 -4.34
CA ASN A 58 5.80 2.37 -3.05
C ASN A 58 4.81 1.48 -2.30
N ILE A 59 5.27 0.30 -1.90
CA ILE A 59 4.49 -0.66 -1.12
C ILE A 59 5.28 -1.08 0.11
N TYR A 60 4.69 -0.84 1.28
CA TYR A 60 5.31 -1.07 2.57
C TYR A 60 4.52 -2.07 3.41
N THR A 61 5.18 -2.70 4.37
CA THR A 61 4.52 -3.55 5.38
C THR A 61 5.21 -3.47 6.72
N ASN A 62 4.47 -3.67 7.82
CA ASN A 62 5.05 -3.94 9.14
C ASN A 62 4.98 -5.43 9.52
N TYR A 63 4.64 -6.31 8.58
CA TYR A 63 4.71 -7.75 8.78
C TYR A 63 6.14 -8.25 8.49
N PRO A 64 6.86 -8.84 9.46
CA PRO A 64 8.30 -9.07 9.36
C PRO A 64 8.71 -10.20 8.39
N GLU A 65 7.81 -11.11 8.05
CA GLU A 65 8.10 -12.22 7.13
C GLU A 65 7.66 -11.88 5.70
N THR A 66 8.38 -10.95 5.07
CA THR A 66 8.15 -10.59 3.66
C THR A 66 9.43 -10.55 2.84
N GLU A 67 9.47 -11.31 1.75
CA GLU A 67 10.56 -11.30 0.76
C GLU A 67 10.36 -10.20 -0.30
N GLU A 68 9.13 -9.71 -0.46
CA GLU A 68 8.71 -8.97 -1.65
C GLU A 68 8.34 -7.50 -1.41
N LEU A 69 8.17 -7.09 -0.16
CA LEU A 69 7.69 -5.77 0.24
C LEU A 69 8.69 -5.10 1.16
N GLN A 70 8.73 -3.76 1.12
CA GLN A 70 9.63 -3.01 1.99
C GLN A 70 9.09 -3.00 3.42
N TYR A 71 9.84 -3.60 4.35
CA TYR A 71 9.50 -3.59 5.76
C TYR A 71 9.72 -2.21 6.38
N LEU A 72 8.76 -1.76 7.18
CA LEU A 72 8.82 -0.60 8.06
C LEU A 72 8.18 -0.94 9.40
N THR A 73 8.77 -0.48 10.50
CA THR A 73 8.15 -0.57 11.82
C THR A 73 6.89 0.29 11.89
N SER A 74 5.96 -0.06 12.77
CA SER A 74 4.76 0.77 13.00
C SER A 74 5.09 2.21 13.41
N GLY A 75 6.21 2.44 14.10
CA GLY A 75 6.68 3.78 14.44
C GLY A 75 7.11 4.60 13.22
N GLU A 76 7.85 3.98 12.29
CA GLU A 76 8.23 4.63 11.02
C GLU A 76 7.03 4.94 10.14
N ILE A 77 6.07 4.00 10.04
CA ILE A 77 4.81 4.22 9.33
C ILE A 77 4.05 5.40 9.95
N ALA A 78 3.93 5.44 11.28
CA ALA A 78 3.24 6.52 11.97
C ALA A 78 3.87 7.91 11.70
N GLN A 79 5.20 8.00 11.63
CA GLN A 79 5.88 9.25 11.27
C GLN A 79 5.59 9.65 9.83
N ARG A 80 5.67 8.71 8.89
CA ARG A 80 5.40 8.97 7.46
C ARG A 80 3.96 9.42 7.22
N LEU A 81 3.00 8.84 7.94
CA LEU A 81 1.57 9.17 7.77
C LEU A 81 1.25 10.65 8.00
N LEU A 82 2.08 11.37 8.76
CA LEU A 82 1.94 12.82 8.98
C LEU A 82 2.21 13.66 7.72
N GLU A 83 2.85 13.08 6.70
CA GLU A 83 3.21 13.77 5.45
C GLU A 83 2.13 13.67 4.37
N TYR A 84 1.08 12.87 4.59
CA TYR A 84 0.05 12.63 3.58
C TYR A 84 -1.10 13.63 3.70
N ASP A 85 -1.60 14.07 2.56
CA ASP A 85 -2.81 14.90 2.47
C ASP A 85 -4.08 14.10 2.78
N MET A 86 -4.07 12.80 2.47
CA MET A 86 -5.21 11.91 2.61
C MET A 86 -4.76 10.52 3.03
N ILE A 87 -5.50 9.91 3.95
CA ILE A 87 -5.31 8.53 4.39
C ILE A 87 -6.61 7.78 4.11
N VAL A 88 -6.52 6.68 3.37
CA VAL A 88 -7.64 5.82 3.02
C VAL A 88 -7.49 4.49 3.77
N PRO A 89 -8.25 4.27 4.85
CA PRO A 89 -8.19 3.03 5.60
C PRO A 89 -9.08 1.94 4.99
N TYR A 90 -8.56 0.71 4.96
CA TYR A 90 -9.23 -0.52 4.52
C TYR A 90 -9.05 -1.66 5.53
#